data_AF-A0A418SK48-F1
#
_entry.id   AF-A0A418SK48-F1
#
_cell.length_a   1.000
_cell.length_b   1.000
_cell.length_c   1.000
_cell.angle_alpha   90.00
_cell.angle_beta   90.00
_cell.angle_gamma   90.00
#
_symmetry.space_group_name_H-M   'P 1'
#
loop_
_entity.id
_entity.type
_entity.pdbx_description
1 polymer ?
#
loop_
_entity_poly.entity_id
_entity_poly.type
_entity_poly.pdbx_seq_one_letter_code
_entity_poly.pdbx_strand_id
1 'polypeptide(L)'
;MLFRKHPAPATAPALAALLVFALPPGLATAHDITGEILTDRSATCADHVAANSAKATDLHNSQEYDGAVTITTDGASCTITSNAVPNHDFNTSKGFANPFSVQDQSFTITANPRASDTPTPLSLMMDNAVFLNGVKLDQVAAGCFGVGDGFIGCNDMDTPYRFDPMGGASNFGTDAHNAHTQPDGTYHYHGNPMALFNQDTPDGPSPVIGFAADGFPIFGSYIDDDGEIRKATTSYHLKSGTRPDGPGGSYDGTYVDDWEYVAGSGDLDICNGMVQDGVYGYVVTEAYPHVLGCFTGTPDDSFRKRRPGRD
;
A
#
# COMPACT_ATOMS: atom_id res chain seq x y z
N MET A 1 -41.99 37.50 6.33
CA MET A 1 -40.89 36.99 7.16
C MET A 1 -39.66 36.85 6.29
N LEU A 2 -38.68 37.74 6.45
CA LEU A 2 -37.39 37.68 5.74
C LEU A 2 -36.47 36.69 6.47
N PHE A 3 -36.03 35.63 5.79
CA PHE A 3 -34.97 34.76 6.29
C PHE A 3 -33.61 35.34 5.88
N ARG A 4 -32.85 35.83 6.88
CA ARG A 4 -31.44 36.20 6.73
C ARG A 4 -30.59 34.94 6.58
N LYS A 5 -29.99 34.74 5.41
CA LYS A 5 -28.85 33.81 5.24
C LYS A 5 -27.71 34.26 6.14
N HIS A 6 -27.30 33.40 7.07
CA HIS A 6 -26.04 33.56 7.79
C HIS A 6 -24.90 33.06 6.89
N PRO A 7 -23.79 33.80 6.75
CA PRO A 7 -22.61 33.29 6.06
C PRO A 7 -21.93 32.22 6.94
N ALA A 8 -21.47 31.14 6.30
CA ALA A 8 -20.62 30.14 6.95
C ALA A 8 -19.29 30.80 7.41
N PRO A 9 -18.69 30.36 8.52
CA PRO A 9 -17.42 30.89 8.97
C PRO A 9 -16.33 30.49 7.97
N ALA A 10 -15.52 31.45 7.54
CA ALA A 10 -14.31 31.19 6.78
C ALA A 10 -13.34 30.41 7.68
N THR A 11 -13.05 29.16 7.31
CA THR A 11 -11.96 28.38 7.88
C THR A 11 -10.65 29.00 7.44
N ALA A 12 -9.90 29.57 8.38
CA ALA A 12 -8.52 29.98 8.16
C ALA A 12 -7.68 28.75 7.79
N PRO A 13 -6.71 28.85 6.86
CA PRO A 13 -5.81 27.74 6.59
C PRO A 13 -5.01 27.48 7.86
N ALA A 14 -5.03 26.24 8.34
CA ALA A 14 -4.10 25.81 9.36
C ALA A 14 -2.69 25.95 8.77
N LEU A 15 -1.84 26.75 9.41
CA LEU A 15 -0.40 26.69 9.15
C LEU A 15 0.04 25.28 9.54
N ALA A 16 0.20 24.39 8.56
CA ALA A 16 1.00 23.19 8.73
C ALA A 16 2.40 23.68 9.12
N ALA A 17 2.80 23.41 10.37
CA ALA A 17 4.18 23.59 10.76
C ALA A 17 4.97 22.62 9.89
N LEU A 18 5.71 23.12 8.89
CA LEU A 18 6.75 22.34 8.25
C LEU A 18 7.69 21.91 9.37
N LEU A 19 7.59 20.66 9.81
CA LEU A 19 8.74 20.01 10.40
C LEU A 19 9.78 19.95 9.28
N VAL A 20 10.69 20.91 9.31
CA VAL A 20 11.94 20.81 8.57
C VAL A 20 12.65 19.62 9.19
N PHE A 21 12.53 18.45 8.54
CA PHE A 21 13.32 17.27 8.88
C PHE A 21 14.78 17.64 8.63
N ALA A 22 15.44 18.15 9.66
CA ALA A 22 16.88 18.32 9.62
C ALA A 22 17.47 16.92 9.46
N LEU A 23 18.09 16.68 8.30
CA LEU A 23 18.87 15.47 8.03
C LEU A 23 19.74 15.18 9.25
N PRO A 24 19.59 14.02 9.92
CA PRO A 24 20.53 13.59 10.92
C PRO A 24 21.98 13.76 10.39
N PRO A 25 22.91 14.29 11.21
CA PRO A 25 24.30 14.42 10.78
C PRO A 25 24.84 13.05 10.41
N GLY A 26 25.03 12.80 9.10
CA GLY A 26 25.47 11.51 8.57
C GLY A 26 24.68 10.96 7.38
N LEU A 27 23.50 11.49 7.03
CA LEU A 27 22.82 11.14 5.78
C LEU A 27 23.53 11.79 4.60
N ALA A 28 24.29 10.99 3.85
CA ALA A 28 25.23 11.47 2.84
C ALA A 28 24.61 11.71 1.46
N THR A 29 23.36 11.30 1.20
CA THR A 29 22.78 11.40 -0.14
C THR A 29 21.32 11.83 -0.11
N ALA A 30 21.06 13.00 -0.69
CA ALA A 30 19.72 13.46 -1.04
C ALA A 30 19.45 13.13 -2.51
N HIS A 31 18.36 12.44 -2.81
CA HIS A 31 18.02 12.03 -4.18
C HIS A 31 16.65 12.58 -4.60
N ASP A 32 16.51 12.99 -5.85
CA ASP A 32 15.22 13.30 -6.44
C ASP A 32 14.67 12.06 -7.14
N ILE A 33 13.62 11.47 -6.57
CA ILE A 33 13.00 10.22 -7.04
C ILE A 33 11.74 10.48 -7.89
N THR A 34 11.53 11.73 -8.33
CA THR A 34 10.39 12.11 -9.18
C THR A 34 10.31 11.24 -10.43
N GLY A 35 9.24 10.45 -10.54
CA GLY A 35 8.99 9.52 -11.65
C GLY A 35 10.01 8.38 -11.76
N GLU A 36 10.84 8.17 -10.73
CA GLU A 36 11.88 7.15 -10.78
C GLU A 36 11.30 5.73 -10.72
N ILE A 37 11.82 4.88 -11.60
CA ILE A 37 11.60 3.44 -11.61
C ILE A 37 12.76 2.80 -10.85
N LEU A 38 12.45 2.11 -9.75
CA LEU A 38 13.45 1.49 -8.90
C LEU A 38 14.10 0.28 -9.60
N THR A 39 15.34 -0.01 -9.22
CA THR A 39 16.12 -1.14 -9.78
C THR A 39 16.88 -1.95 -8.73
N ASP A 40 17.04 -1.41 -7.51
CA ASP A 40 17.74 -2.11 -6.43
C ASP A 40 16.91 -3.30 -5.91
N ARG A 41 17.58 -4.44 -5.70
CA ARG A 41 17.00 -5.66 -5.15
C ARG A 41 17.44 -5.94 -3.71
N SER A 42 18.14 -5.01 -3.05
CA SER A 42 18.56 -5.21 -1.66
C SER A 42 17.35 -5.40 -0.75
N ALA A 43 17.35 -6.55 -0.09
CA ALA A 43 16.26 -7.00 0.77
C ALA A 43 16.32 -6.45 2.20
N THR A 44 17.35 -5.69 2.55
CA THR A 44 17.46 -5.06 3.88
C THR A 44 17.16 -3.58 3.79
N CYS A 45 16.31 -3.08 4.69
CA CYS A 45 15.97 -1.65 4.75
C CYS A 45 17.20 -0.75 4.97
N ALA A 46 18.29 -1.29 5.55
CA ALA A 46 19.50 -0.54 5.86
C ALA A 46 20.24 -0.06 4.59
N ASP A 47 20.12 -0.79 3.48
CA ASP A 47 20.74 -0.41 2.20
C ASP A 47 19.95 0.69 1.49
N HIS A 48 18.72 0.96 1.93
CA HIS A 48 17.86 2.03 1.40
C HIS A 48 17.93 3.33 2.23
N VAL A 49 18.90 3.45 3.15
CA VAL A 49 19.08 4.66 3.97
C VAL A 49 19.42 5.86 3.09
N ALA A 50 18.47 6.78 2.98
CA ALA A 50 18.55 7.96 2.13
C ALA A 50 17.56 9.02 2.57
N ALA A 51 17.72 10.23 2.05
CA ALA A 51 16.69 11.27 2.09
C ALA A 51 16.25 11.57 0.66
N ASN A 52 15.05 11.16 0.29
CA ASN A 52 14.54 11.33 -1.06
C ASN A 52 13.50 12.45 -1.09
N SER A 53 13.54 13.26 -2.14
CA SER A 53 12.51 14.22 -2.50
C SER A 53 11.79 13.78 -3.76
N ALA A 54 10.56 14.24 -3.96
CA ALA A 54 9.86 14.05 -5.23
C ALA A 54 8.94 15.24 -5.53
N LYS A 55 8.45 15.30 -6.77
CA LYS A 55 7.34 16.15 -7.18
C LYS A 55 6.21 15.26 -7.69
N ALA A 56 4.99 15.59 -7.29
CA ALA A 56 3.79 14.92 -7.76
C ALA A 56 2.68 15.93 -8.02
N THR A 57 1.95 15.72 -9.10
CA THR A 57 0.78 16.50 -9.47
C THR A 57 -0.48 15.71 -9.16
N ASP A 58 -1.39 16.31 -8.38
CA ASP A 58 -2.78 15.91 -8.38
C ASP A 58 -3.39 16.38 -9.71
N LEU A 59 -3.54 15.46 -10.67
CA LEU A 59 -3.96 15.82 -12.03
C LEU A 59 -5.40 16.33 -12.10
N HIS A 60 -6.27 15.85 -11.22
CA HIS A 60 -7.67 16.31 -11.17
C HIS A 60 -7.76 17.75 -10.67
N ASN A 61 -7.01 18.07 -9.61
CA ASN A 61 -7.05 19.39 -8.97
C ASN A 61 -6.03 20.37 -9.57
N SER A 62 -5.13 19.91 -10.44
CA SER A 62 -4.03 20.69 -11.02
C SER A 62 -3.16 21.35 -9.94
N GLN A 63 -2.84 20.60 -8.90
CA GLN A 63 -2.04 21.06 -7.76
C GLN A 63 -0.77 20.22 -7.65
N GLU A 64 0.37 20.89 -7.55
CA GLU A 64 1.67 20.25 -7.32
C GLU A 64 1.97 20.14 -5.82
N TYR A 65 2.65 19.05 -5.45
CA TYR A 65 3.12 18.76 -4.10
C TYR A 65 4.58 18.34 -4.13
N ASP A 66 5.34 18.75 -3.11
CA ASP A 66 6.69 18.27 -2.87
C ASP A 66 6.64 17.09 -1.91
N GLY A 67 7.11 15.93 -2.38
CA GLY A 67 7.26 14.73 -1.57
C GLY A 67 8.59 14.66 -0.86
N ALA A 68 8.56 14.07 0.33
CA ALA A 68 9.74 13.80 1.14
C ALA A 68 9.60 12.44 1.81
N VAL A 69 10.63 11.61 1.69
CA VAL A 69 10.78 10.36 2.44
C VAL A 69 12.21 10.26 2.93
N THR A 70 12.40 9.94 4.20
CA THR A 70 13.72 9.75 4.81
C THR A 70 13.75 8.40 5.49
N ILE A 71 14.78 7.63 5.17
CA ILE A 71 15.07 6.32 5.75
C ILE A 71 16.34 6.46 6.57
N THR A 72 16.26 6.13 7.85
CA THR A 72 17.39 6.10 8.78
C THR A 72 17.53 4.72 9.38
N THR A 73 18.71 4.36 9.90
CA THR A 73 18.92 3.09 10.60
C THR A 73 19.74 3.28 11.86
N ASP A 74 19.47 2.45 12.87
CA ASP A 74 20.31 2.24 14.05
C ASP A 74 21.11 0.92 13.97
N GLY A 75 21.03 0.23 12.83
CA GLY A 75 21.63 -1.07 12.56
C GLY A 75 20.73 -2.27 12.90
N ALA A 76 19.79 -2.12 13.84
CA ALA A 76 18.83 -3.18 14.18
C ALA A 76 17.49 -3.00 13.44
N SER A 77 17.13 -1.75 13.19
CA SER A 77 15.90 -1.32 12.55
C SER A 77 16.13 -0.14 11.62
N CYS A 78 15.16 0.13 10.76
CA CYS A 78 15.09 1.34 9.98
C CYS A 78 13.81 2.10 10.32
N THR A 79 13.94 3.43 10.39
CA THR A 79 12.81 4.34 10.53
C THR A 79 12.59 5.04 9.20
N ILE A 80 11.39 4.88 8.65
CA ILE A 80 10.93 5.55 7.43
C ILE A 80 9.95 6.65 7.83
N THR A 81 10.34 7.90 7.61
CA THR A 81 9.45 9.06 7.78
C THR A 81 9.10 9.65 6.43
N SER A 82 7.83 9.95 6.18
CA SER A 82 7.38 10.56 4.93
C SER A 82 6.26 11.57 5.14
N ASN A 83 5.97 12.35 4.10
CA ASN A 83 4.83 13.26 4.07
C ASN A 83 3.65 12.73 3.22
N ALA A 84 3.65 11.43 2.92
CA ALA A 84 2.64 10.70 2.14
C ALA A 84 2.37 11.20 0.71
N VAL A 85 3.22 12.06 0.16
CA VAL A 85 3.17 12.44 -1.26
C VAL A 85 3.92 11.37 -2.08
N PRO A 86 3.31 10.76 -3.11
CA PRO A 86 3.99 9.79 -3.95
C PRO A 86 5.12 10.42 -4.78
N ASN A 87 5.92 9.58 -5.43
CA ASN A 87 6.91 10.03 -6.40
C ASN A 87 6.38 10.15 -7.83
N HIS A 88 5.06 10.03 -8.03
CA HIS A 88 4.42 10.07 -9.34
C HIS A 88 3.14 10.92 -9.27
N ASP A 89 2.68 11.38 -10.43
CA ASP A 89 1.38 12.05 -10.53
C ASP A 89 0.25 11.09 -10.13
N PHE A 90 -0.82 11.62 -9.55
CA PHE A 90 -1.90 10.83 -8.98
C PHE A 90 -3.25 11.49 -9.22
N ASN A 91 -4.32 10.84 -8.77
CA ASN A 91 -5.70 11.32 -8.97
C ASN A 91 -6.05 11.44 -10.46
N THR A 92 -5.65 10.43 -11.24
CA THR A 92 -5.74 10.40 -12.70
C THR A 92 -7.16 10.14 -13.23
N SER A 93 -8.13 9.91 -12.33
CA SER A 93 -9.49 9.48 -12.65
C SER A 93 -10.51 10.60 -12.43
N LYS A 94 -11.72 10.28 -11.93
CA LYS A 94 -12.83 11.22 -11.76
C LYS A 94 -12.66 12.19 -10.58
N GLY A 95 -11.52 12.16 -9.89
CA GLY A 95 -11.32 12.82 -8.62
C GLY A 95 -11.57 11.85 -7.45
N PHE A 96 -10.78 11.98 -6.38
CA PHE A 96 -11.00 11.25 -5.14
C PHE A 96 -12.21 11.77 -4.36
N ALA A 97 -12.81 10.88 -3.56
CA ALA A 97 -13.92 11.24 -2.66
C ALA A 97 -13.51 12.27 -1.60
N ASN A 98 -12.26 12.19 -1.11
CA ASN A 98 -11.67 13.16 -0.19
C ASN A 98 -10.50 13.87 -0.87
N PRO A 99 -10.35 15.20 -0.70
CA PRO A 99 -9.20 15.90 -1.26
C PRO A 99 -7.90 15.37 -0.64
N PHE A 100 -6.85 15.27 -1.45
CA PHE A 100 -5.53 14.92 -0.96
C PHE A 100 -5.02 15.95 0.05
N SER A 101 -4.33 15.47 1.08
CA SER A 101 -3.59 16.31 2.01
C SER A 101 -2.27 15.63 2.38
N VAL A 102 -1.24 16.45 2.60
CA VAL A 102 0.06 15.99 3.07
C VAL A 102 -0.09 15.48 4.51
N GLN A 103 0.52 14.32 4.81
CA GLN A 103 0.38 13.65 6.10
C GLN A 103 1.73 13.14 6.57
N ASP A 104 2.15 13.55 7.77
CA ASP A 104 3.38 13.05 8.37
C ASP A 104 3.20 11.61 8.86
N GLN A 105 4.05 10.72 8.36
CA GLN A 105 4.04 9.30 8.69
C GLN A 105 5.42 8.88 9.22
N SER A 106 5.43 7.86 10.09
CA SER A 106 6.65 7.28 10.64
C SER A 106 6.43 5.80 10.91
N PHE A 107 7.23 4.96 10.26
CA PHE A 107 7.18 3.51 10.35
C PHE A 107 8.54 2.97 10.78
N THR A 108 8.54 1.93 11.61
CA THR A 108 9.74 1.20 12.02
C THR A 108 9.71 -0.20 11.41
N ILE A 109 10.81 -0.58 10.78
CA ILE A 109 10.97 -1.86 10.07
C ILE A 109 12.20 -2.54 10.66
N THR A 110 12.10 -3.81 11.04
CA THR A 110 13.29 -4.55 11.49
C THR A 110 14.25 -4.77 10.30
N ALA A 111 15.55 -4.57 10.51
CA ALA A 111 16.56 -4.88 9.50
C ALA A 111 16.83 -6.40 9.38
N ASN A 112 16.24 -7.22 10.27
CA ASN A 112 16.46 -8.65 10.35
C ASN A 112 15.12 -9.40 10.57
N PRO A 113 14.20 -9.38 9.59
CA PRO A 113 12.90 -10.02 9.70
C PRO A 113 13.03 -11.53 9.92
N ARG A 114 12.07 -12.10 10.64
CA ARG A 114 12.01 -13.54 10.92
C ARG A 114 10.60 -14.05 10.72
N ALA A 115 10.51 -15.18 10.00
CA ALA A 115 9.25 -15.89 9.85
C ALA A 115 8.78 -16.39 11.21
N SER A 116 7.48 -16.29 11.45
CA SER A 116 6.81 -16.89 12.61
C SER A 116 6.35 -18.30 12.26
N ASP A 117 6.17 -19.17 13.27
CA ASP A 117 5.65 -20.53 13.06
C ASP A 117 4.25 -20.54 12.43
N THR A 118 3.50 -19.46 12.64
CA THR A 118 2.18 -19.23 12.05
C THR A 118 2.13 -17.79 11.52
N PRO A 119 1.71 -17.57 10.26
CA PRO A 119 1.54 -16.23 9.73
C PRO A 119 0.54 -15.40 10.52
N THR A 120 0.77 -14.09 10.61
CA THR A 120 -0.15 -13.14 11.23
C THR A 120 -1.18 -12.67 10.19
N PRO A 121 -2.49 -12.83 10.44
CA PRO A 121 -3.52 -12.32 9.53
C PRO A 121 -3.48 -10.80 9.36
N LEU A 122 -3.88 -10.31 8.20
CA LEU A 122 -4.10 -8.88 7.99
C LEU A 122 -5.31 -8.39 8.81
N SER A 123 -5.33 -7.10 9.16
CA SER A 123 -6.43 -6.51 9.92
C SER A 123 -6.66 -5.05 9.56
N LEU A 124 -7.86 -4.53 9.85
CA LEU A 124 -8.17 -3.10 9.71
C LEU A 124 -7.42 -2.19 10.69
N MET A 125 -6.77 -2.76 11.70
CA MET A 125 -6.10 -2.02 12.76
C MET A 125 -4.65 -1.66 12.42
N MET A 126 -4.08 -2.20 11.35
CA MET A 126 -2.69 -1.99 10.95
C MET A 126 -2.62 -1.68 9.45
N ASP A 127 -1.78 -0.72 9.09
CA ASP A 127 -1.30 -0.57 7.72
C ASP A 127 -0.40 -1.76 7.37
N ASN A 128 -0.38 -2.17 6.10
CA ASN A 128 0.26 -3.43 5.69
C ASN A 128 1.75 -3.25 5.35
N ALA A 129 2.12 -2.12 4.77
CA ALA A 129 3.47 -1.87 4.30
C ALA A 129 3.71 -0.38 4.10
N VAL A 130 4.96 -0.02 3.88
CA VAL A 130 5.34 1.28 3.32
C VAL A 130 6.27 1.06 2.12
N PHE A 131 6.00 1.76 1.03
CA PHE A 131 6.83 1.72 -0.17
C PHE A 131 7.95 2.76 -0.10
N LEU A 132 8.99 2.57 -0.90
CA LEU A 132 10.20 3.40 -0.89
C LEU A 132 9.97 4.84 -1.39
N ASN A 133 8.80 5.12 -1.98
CA ASN A 133 8.34 6.49 -2.26
C ASN A 133 7.66 7.17 -1.05
N GLY A 134 7.54 6.49 0.08
CA GLY A 134 6.95 7.02 1.31
C GLY A 134 5.44 6.87 1.42
N VAL A 135 4.76 6.26 0.46
CA VAL A 135 3.31 6.00 0.53
C VAL A 135 3.07 4.61 1.13
N LYS A 136 2.06 4.52 1.99
CA LYS A 136 1.68 3.28 2.67
C LYS A 136 0.77 2.38 1.82
N LEU A 137 0.81 1.09 2.13
CA LEU A 137 -0.17 0.11 1.68
C LEU A 137 -1.23 -0.06 2.78
N ASP A 138 -2.49 0.17 2.43
CA ASP A 138 -3.65 -0.16 3.24
C ASP A 138 -4.58 -1.05 2.41
N GLN A 139 -4.20 -2.32 2.26
CA GLN A 139 -4.80 -3.23 1.29
C GLN A 139 -6.23 -3.63 1.66
N VAL A 140 -6.54 -3.71 2.95
CA VAL A 140 -7.81 -4.29 3.44
C VAL A 140 -8.90 -3.23 3.54
N ALA A 141 -9.98 -3.41 2.77
CA ALA A 141 -11.13 -2.53 2.80
C ALA A 141 -11.91 -2.63 4.12
N ALA A 142 -12.40 -1.50 4.64
CA ALA A 142 -13.37 -1.48 5.75
C ALA A 142 -14.84 -1.66 5.29
N GLY A 143 -15.05 -2.00 4.02
CA GLY A 143 -16.37 -2.22 3.42
C GLY A 143 -16.70 -3.70 3.23
N CYS A 144 -17.95 -4.08 3.54
CA CYS A 144 -18.48 -5.41 3.28
C CYS A 144 -19.91 -5.31 2.75
N PHE A 145 -20.35 -6.32 2.01
CA PHE A 145 -21.73 -6.42 1.58
C PHE A 145 -22.69 -6.39 2.78
N GLY A 146 -23.78 -5.61 2.67
CA GLY A 146 -24.84 -5.55 3.67
C GLY A 146 -24.50 -4.78 4.95
N VAL A 147 -23.31 -4.17 5.05
CA VAL A 147 -22.90 -3.33 6.18
C VAL A 147 -22.85 -1.87 5.77
N GLY A 148 -23.64 -1.02 6.44
CA GLY A 148 -23.65 0.42 6.16
C GLY A 148 -24.04 0.72 4.71
N ASP A 149 -23.26 1.56 4.04
CA ASP A 149 -23.37 1.86 2.61
C ASP A 149 -22.57 0.88 1.72
N GLY A 150 -21.90 -0.11 2.34
CA GLY A 150 -21.04 -1.08 1.68
C GLY A 150 -19.56 -0.70 1.62
N PHE A 151 -19.20 0.56 1.84
CA PHE A 151 -17.84 1.06 1.65
C PHE A 151 -17.08 1.28 2.96
N ILE A 152 -17.80 1.42 4.08
CA ILE A 152 -17.21 1.61 5.41
C ILE A 152 -18.05 0.92 6.50
N GLY A 153 -17.45 0.71 7.68
CA GLY A 153 -18.14 0.28 8.90
C GLY A 153 -18.07 -1.21 9.18
N CYS A 154 -17.48 -2.00 8.28
CA CYS A 154 -17.25 -3.43 8.46
C CYS A 154 -15.97 -3.67 9.29
N ASN A 155 -16.03 -3.37 10.59
CA ASN A 155 -14.89 -3.42 11.50
C ASN A 155 -14.51 -4.83 12.00
N ASP A 156 -15.38 -5.81 11.79
CA ASP A 156 -15.15 -7.21 12.17
C ASP A 156 -14.57 -7.97 10.98
N MET A 157 -13.34 -8.47 11.12
CA MET A 157 -12.62 -9.21 10.07
C MET A 157 -13.32 -10.50 9.66
N ASP A 158 -14.15 -11.08 10.51
CA ASP A 158 -14.89 -12.33 10.24
C ASP A 158 -16.21 -12.09 9.48
N THR A 159 -16.56 -10.82 9.21
CA THR A 159 -17.74 -10.50 8.41
C THR A 159 -17.52 -10.96 6.96
N PRO A 160 -18.37 -11.84 6.40
CA PRO A 160 -18.21 -12.35 5.05
C PRO A 160 -18.47 -11.27 4.01
N TYR A 161 -18.00 -11.53 2.79
CA TYR A 161 -18.17 -10.65 1.63
C TYR A 161 -17.56 -9.28 1.85
N ARG A 162 -16.31 -9.27 2.34
CA ARG A 162 -15.49 -8.06 2.37
C ARG A 162 -15.06 -7.72 0.95
N PHE A 163 -15.24 -6.46 0.56
CA PHE A 163 -14.83 -6.04 -0.77
C PHE A 163 -13.32 -6.14 -0.94
N ASP A 164 -12.89 -6.61 -2.12
CA ASP A 164 -11.53 -6.35 -2.61
C ASP A 164 -11.55 -4.95 -3.26
N PRO A 165 -10.80 -3.95 -2.75
CA PRO A 165 -10.74 -2.61 -3.34
C PRO A 165 -10.30 -2.63 -4.80
N MET A 166 -9.55 -3.65 -5.22
CA MET A 166 -9.11 -3.84 -6.60
C MET A 166 -10.03 -4.77 -7.41
N GLY A 167 -11.07 -5.33 -6.80
CA GLY A 167 -12.08 -6.13 -7.47
C GLY A 167 -12.88 -5.31 -8.50
N GLY A 168 -13.11 -5.88 -9.68
CA GLY A 168 -13.65 -5.13 -10.83
C GLY A 168 -15.02 -4.46 -10.64
N ALA A 169 -15.83 -4.90 -9.68
CA ALA A 169 -17.12 -4.30 -9.34
C ALA A 169 -17.17 -3.64 -7.95
N SER A 170 -16.04 -3.52 -7.25
CA SER A 170 -15.98 -2.98 -5.88
C SER A 170 -16.19 -1.46 -5.83
N ASN A 171 -15.83 -0.72 -6.88
CA ASN A 171 -16.01 0.73 -7.04
C ASN A 171 -15.43 1.58 -5.89
N PHE A 172 -14.26 1.21 -5.36
CA PHE A 172 -13.54 1.97 -4.31
C PHE A 172 -12.87 3.25 -4.83
N GLY A 173 -12.97 3.55 -6.13
CA GLY A 173 -12.54 4.83 -6.68
C GLY A 173 -11.02 5.01 -6.71
N THR A 174 -10.27 3.91 -6.84
CA THR A 174 -8.81 3.97 -7.03
C THR A 174 -8.48 4.67 -8.35
N ASP A 175 -7.34 5.38 -8.36
CA ASP A 175 -6.75 5.91 -9.59
C ASP A 175 -5.97 4.83 -10.37
N ALA A 176 -5.27 5.23 -11.43
CA ALA A 176 -4.46 4.34 -12.26
C ALA A 176 -3.28 3.69 -11.51
N HIS A 177 -2.99 4.13 -10.29
CA HIS A 177 -1.93 3.60 -9.43
C HIS A 177 -2.49 2.72 -8.31
N ASN A 178 -3.75 2.28 -8.43
CA ASN A 178 -4.41 1.40 -7.47
C ASN A 178 -4.49 2.01 -6.07
N ALA A 179 -4.66 3.33 -6.00
CA ALA A 179 -4.68 4.09 -4.76
C ALA A 179 -5.82 5.12 -4.73
N HIS A 180 -6.19 5.51 -3.52
CA HIS A 180 -7.08 6.64 -3.29
C HIS A 180 -6.73 7.31 -1.97
N THR A 181 -7.51 8.32 -1.57
CA THR A 181 -7.31 9.03 -0.30
C THR A 181 -8.21 8.51 0.81
N GLN A 182 -7.69 8.50 2.04
CA GLN A 182 -8.47 8.34 3.26
C GLN A 182 -9.31 9.59 3.59
N PRO A 183 -10.24 9.52 4.56
CA PRO A 183 -11.00 10.68 5.03
C PRO A 183 -10.16 11.87 5.50
N ASP A 184 -8.93 11.65 5.98
CA ASP A 184 -7.99 12.71 6.35
C ASP A 184 -7.21 13.29 5.16
N GLY A 185 -7.33 12.69 3.96
CA GLY A 185 -6.64 13.07 2.74
C GLY A 185 -5.35 12.29 2.47
N THR A 186 -4.93 11.37 3.36
CA THR A 186 -3.76 10.52 3.13
C THR A 186 -3.94 9.68 1.86
N TYR A 187 -3.02 9.76 0.90
CA TYR A 187 -2.97 8.85 -0.25
C TYR A 187 -2.41 7.48 0.17
N HIS A 188 -3.02 6.38 -0.27
CA HIS A 188 -2.57 5.01 0.04
C HIS A 188 -2.91 4.03 -1.08
N TYR A 189 -2.08 3.00 -1.23
CA TYR A 189 -2.29 1.93 -2.20
C TYR A 189 -3.17 0.81 -1.65
N HIS A 190 -3.86 0.12 -2.55
CA HIS A 190 -4.52 -1.17 -2.36
C HIS A 190 -3.87 -2.30 -3.17
N GLY A 191 -2.92 -2.00 -4.04
CA GLY A 191 -2.29 -2.99 -4.92
C GLY A 191 -0.98 -2.46 -5.52
N ASN A 192 -0.63 -2.93 -6.72
CA ASN A 192 0.55 -2.48 -7.45
C ASN A 192 0.54 -0.95 -7.63
N PRO A 193 1.56 -0.20 -7.17
CA PRO A 193 1.65 1.24 -7.41
C PRO A 193 1.73 1.65 -8.89
N MET A 194 2.01 0.72 -9.80
CA MET A 194 2.18 0.93 -11.25
C MET A 194 3.27 1.95 -11.63
N ALA A 195 4.08 2.39 -10.67
CA ALA A 195 5.02 3.51 -10.83
C ALA A 195 6.38 3.29 -10.17
N LEU A 196 6.60 2.19 -9.45
CA LEU A 196 7.85 1.94 -8.71
C LEU A 196 8.79 0.95 -9.38
N PHE A 197 8.32 0.21 -10.37
CA PHE A 197 9.12 -0.77 -11.12
C PHE A 197 8.62 -0.86 -12.57
N ASN A 198 9.42 -1.42 -13.47
CA ASN A 198 9.04 -1.57 -14.87
C ASN A 198 7.86 -2.56 -15.02
N GLN A 199 6.79 -2.13 -15.68
CA GLN A 199 5.56 -2.90 -15.82
C GLN A 199 5.55 -3.82 -17.05
N ASP A 200 6.35 -3.52 -18.08
CA ASP A 200 6.18 -4.11 -19.42
C ASP A 200 7.45 -4.76 -19.98
N THR A 201 8.62 -4.18 -19.72
CA THR A 201 9.89 -4.55 -20.35
C THR A 201 10.98 -4.79 -19.31
N PRO A 202 10.82 -5.79 -18.43
CA PRO A 202 11.79 -6.04 -17.37
C PRO A 202 13.17 -6.35 -17.96
N ASP A 203 14.20 -5.70 -17.42
CA ASP A 203 15.61 -5.99 -17.69
C ASP A 203 16.18 -7.05 -16.74
N GLY A 204 15.36 -7.51 -15.79
CA GLY A 204 15.63 -8.58 -14.85
C GLY A 204 14.48 -8.78 -13.87
N PRO A 205 14.68 -9.59 -12.82
CA PRO A 205 13.72 -9.74 -11.73
C PRO A 205 13.45 -8.40 -11.05
N SER A 206 12.23 -8.19 -10.56
CA SER A 206 11.78 -6.88 -10.09
C SER A 206 12.53 -6.36 -8.87
N PRO A 207 12.74 -5.04 -8.75
CA PRO A 207 13.37 -4.45 -7.56
C PRO A 207 12.57 -4.70 -6.29
N VAL A 208 13.20 -4.44 -5.13
CA VAL A 208 12.49 -4.17 -3.89
C VAL A 208 11.88 -2.78 -3.99
N ILE A 209 10.57 -2.68 -3.77
CA ILE A 209 9.82 -1.42 -3.89
C ILE A 209 9.31 -0.91 -2.53
N GLY A 210 9.44 -1.72 -1.48
CA GLY A 210 8.91 -1.40 -0.15
C GLY A 210 9.17 -2.52 0.85
N PHE A 211 8.68 -2.31 2.06
CA PHE A 211 8.79 -3.24 3.17
C PHE A 211 7.44 -3.39 3.86
N ALA A 212 7.07 -4.62 4.16
CA ALA A 212 5.89 -4.93 4.94
C ALA A 212 6.11 -4.58 6.42
N ALA A 213 5.02 -4.48 7.17
CA ALA A 213 5.07 -4.17 8.60
C ALA A 213 5.90 -5.17 9.43
N ASP A 214 6.07 -6.40 8.95
CA ASP A 214 6.87 -7.44 9.61
C ASP A 214 8.35 -7.48 9.18
N GLY A 215 8.77 -6.52 8.35
CA GLY A 215 10.16 -6.30 7.97
C GLY A 215 10.60 -6.97 6.68
N PHE A 216 9.81 -7.88 6.10
CA PHE A 216 10.18 -8.52 4.84
C PHE A 216 10.04 -7.57 3.65
N PRO A 217 10.94 -7.65 2.65
CA PRO A 217 10.86 -6.81 1.46
C PRO A 217 9.65 -7.17 0.61
N ILE A 218 9.22 -6.21 -0.20
CA ILE A 218 8.19 -6.36 -1.22
C ILE A 218 8.86 -6.14 -2.57
N PHE A 219 8.85 -7.17 -3.40
CA PHE A 219 9.34 -7.11 -4.78
C PHE A 219 8.21 -6.71 -5.73
N GLY A 220 8.56 -6.06 -6.84
CA GLY A 220 7.66 -5.95 -7.98
C GLY A 220 7.33 -7.34 -8.59
N SER A 221 6.58 -7.36 -9.69
CA SER A 221 5.92 -8.59 -10.16
C SER A 221 6.80 -9.61 -10.87
N TYR A 222 8.01 -9.24 -11.32
CA TYR A 222 8.84 -10.10 -12.16
C TYR A 222 9.81 -10.95 -11.36
N ILE A 223 9.90 -12.23 -11.69
CA ILE A 223 10.82 -13.22 -11.10
C ILE A 223 11.73 -13.81 -12.16
N ASP A 224 12.86 -14.36 -11.73
CA ASP A 224 13.70 -15.24 -12.54
C ASP A 224 13.20 -16.69 -12.39
N ASP A 225 12.67 -17.26 -13.47
CA ASP A 225 12.28 -18.66 -13.53
C ASP A 225 13.26 -19.40 -14.44
N ASP A 226 14.37 -19.87 -13.87
CA ASP A 226 15.45 -20.59 -14.56
C ASP A 226 16.00 -19.88 -15.82
N GLY A 227 16.14 -18.55 -15.74
CA GLY A 227 16.63 -17.66 -16.80
C GLY A 227 15.54 -16.99 -17.61
N GLU A 228 14.27 -17.33 -17.37
CA GLU A 228 13.11 -16.65 -17.96
C GLU A 228 12.58 -15.56 -17.01
N ILE A 229 12.59 -14.31 -17.48
CA ILE A 229 12.00 -13.20 -16.71
C ILE A 229 10.51 -13.10 -17.02
N ARG A 230 9.68 -13.45 -16.04
CA ARG A 230 8.22 -13.44 -16.16
C ARG A 230 7.54 -12.94 -14.90
N LYS A 231 6.25 -12.59 -15.01
CA LYS A 231 5.44 -12.26 -13.82
C LYS A 231 5.27 -13.51 -12.94
N ALA A 232 5.32 -13.32 -11.62
CA ALA A 232 4.92 -14.33 -10.66
C ALA A 232 3.42 -14.59 -10.72
N THR A 233 3.03 -15.84 -10.48
CA THR A 233 1.66 -16.32 -10.44
C THR A 233 1.24 -16.53 -8.99
N THR A 234 0.19 -15.82 -8.55
CA THR A 234 -0.43 -16.06 -7.24
C THR A 234 -1.00 -17.48 -7.15
N SER A 235 -0.96 -18.08 -5.96
CA SER A 235 -1.64 -19.36 -5.68
C SER A 235 -3.10 -19.18 -5.23
N TYR A 236 -3.64 -17.95 -5.33
CA TYR A 236 -5.06 -17.68 -5.11
C TYR A 236 -5.84 -17.78 -6.42
N HIS A 237 -6.91 -18.57 -6.41
CA HIS A 237 -7.78 -18.77 -7.55
C HIS A 237 -9.14 -18.15 -7.32
N LEU A 238 -9.70 -17.55 -8.37
CA LEU A 238 -11.09 -17.15 -8.37
C LEU A 238 -11.96 -18.40 -8.38
N LYS A 239 -12.85 -18.54 -7.40
CA LYS A 239 -13.82 -19.64 -7.33
C LYS A 239 -14.69 -19.65 -8.58
N SER A 240 -15.17 -20.82 -8.96
CA SER A 240 -16.11 -20.98 -10.08
C SER A 240 -17.55 -21.12 -9.61
N GLY A 241 -18.52 -20.78 -10.47
CA GLY A 241 -19.94 -20.91 -10.16
C GLY A 241 -20.54 -19.65 -9.53
N THR A 242 -21.54 -19.84 -8.66
CA THR A 242 -22.31 -18.76 -8.05
C THR A 242 -22.23 -18.78 -6.54
N ARG A 243 -22.22 -17.60 -5.91
CA ARG A 243 -22.27 -17.46 -4.45
C ARG A 243 -23.57 -18.06 -3.92
N PRO A 244 -23.51 -18.91 -2.88
CA PRO A 244 -24.71 -19.58 -2.37
C PRO A 244 -25.63 -18.66 -1.57
N ASP A 245 -25.11 -17.55 -1.03
CA ASP A 245 -25.84 -16.59 -0.20
C ASP A 245 -25.27 -15.16 -0.37
N GLY A 246 -25.65 -14.26 0.55
CA GLY A 246 -25.20 -12.86 0.58
C GLY A 246 -25.53 -12.10 -0.71
N PRO A 247 -24.52 -11.53 -1.40
CA PRO A 247 -24.74 -10.76 -2.63
C PRO A 247 -25.22 -11.62 -3.81
N GLY A 248 -25.14 -12.95 -3.73
CA GLY A 248 -25.45 -13.85 -4.84
C GLY A 248 -24.56 -13.59 -6.06
N GLY A 249 -25.03 -13.96 -7.26
CA GLY A 249 -24.27 -13.77 -8.50
C GLY A 249 -23.09 -14.74 -8.66
N SER A 250 -22.32 -14.58 -9.73
CA SER A 250 -21.08 -15.35 -9.97
C SER A 250 -19.95 -14.86 -9.09
N TYR A 251 -19.04 -15.75 -8.71
CA TYR A 251 -17.72 -15.34 -8.20
C TYR A 251 -17.00 -14.54 -9.28
N ASP A 252 -16.72 -13.26 -9.02
CA ASP A 252 -16.17 -12.32 -10.00
C ASP A 252 -15.01 -11.49 -9.43
N GLY A 253 -14.56 -11.79 -8.21
CA GLY A 253 -13.44 -11.13 -7.54
C GLY A 253 -13.83 -9.81 -6.88
N THR A 254 -15.12 -9.47 -6.83
CA THR A 254 -15.63 -8.30 -6.09
C THR A 254 -15.33 -8.42 -4.60
N TYR A 255 -15.38 -9.64 -4.06
CA TYR A 255 -15.15 -9.91 -2.65
C TYR A 255 -13.91 -10.75 -2.45
N VAL A 256 -13.21 -10.52 -1.33
CA VAL A 256 -12.10 -11.35 -0.88
C VAL A 256 -12.52 -12.83 -0.80
N ASP A 257 -13.73 -13.08 -0.32
CA ASP A 257 -14.35 -14.41 -0.20
C ASP A 257 -14.54 -15.13 -1.55
N ASP A 258 -14.41 -14.44 -2.68
CA ASP A 258 -14.48 -15.08 -3.99
C ASP A 258 -13.22 -15.86 -4.34
N TRP A 259 -12.13 -15.62 -3.61
CA TRP A 259 -10.85 -16.26 -3.85
C TRP A 259 -10.63 -17.44 -2.90
N GLU A 260 -9.88 -18.43 -3.35
CA GLU A 260 -9.40 -19.54 -2.53
C GLU A 260 -7.90 -19.75 -2.75
N TYR A 261 -7.17 -19.98 -1.66
CA TYR A 261 -5.77 -20.38 -1.76
C TYR A 261 -5.67 -21.86 -2.11
N VAL A 262 -4.91 -22.18 -3.16
CA VAL A 262 -4.63 -23.54 -3.59
C VAL A 262 -3.12 -23.75 -3.56
N ALA A 263 -2.63 -24.45 -2.53
CA ALA A 263 -1.20 -24.66 -2.34
C ALA A 263 -0.52 -25.27 -3.58
N GLY A 264 0.53 -24.59 -4.08
CA GLY A 264 1.33 -25.04 -5.22
C GLY A 264 0.65 -24.87 -6.58
N SER A 265 -0.44 -24.09 -6.68
CA SER A 265 -1.07 -23.79 -7.97
C SER A 265 -0.40 -22.65 -8.73
N GLY A 266 0.31 -21.77 -8.02
CA GLY A 266 1.18 -20.74 -8.57
C GLY A 266 2.58 -20.80 -7.96
N ASP A 267 3.32 -19.70 -8.11
CA ASP A 267 4.69 -19.55 -7.59
C ASP A 267 4.71 -19.17 -6.10
N LEU A 268 3.66 -18.49 -5.64
CA LEU A 268 3.64 -17.78 -4.36
C LEU A 268 2.95 -18.58 -3.25
N ASP A 269 3.40 -18.40 -2.02
CA ASP A 269 2.80 -19.01 -0.84
C ASP A 269 1.47 -18.33 -0.41
N ILE A 270 0.91 -18.77 0.72
CA ILE A 270 -0.36 -18.23 1.24
C ILE A 270 -0.29 -16.74 1.61
N CYS A 271 0.90 -16.22 1.94
CA CYS A 271 1.07 -14.80 2.21
C CYS A 271 1.43 -13.99 0.96
N ASN A 272 1.44 -14.63 -0.22
CA ASN A 272 1.81 -14.03 -1.50
C ASN A 272 3.30 -13.68 -1.60
N GLY A 273 4.14 -14.50 -0.96
CA GLY A 273 5.59 -14.36 -1.02
C GLY A 273 6.29 -15.62 -1.54
N MET A 274 7.58 -15.48 -1.82
CA MET A 274 8.47 -16.57 -2.20
C MET A 274 9.92 -16.24 -1.84
N VAL A 275 10.80 -17.23 -1.90
CA VAL A 275 12.25 -17.01 -1.78
C VAL A 275 12.82 -16.68 -3.16
N GLN A 276 13.48 -15.53 -3.27
CA GLN A 276 14.22 -15.09 -4.45
C GLN A 276 15.66 -14.79 -4.02
N ASP A 277 16.67 -15.29 -4.74
CA ASP A 277 18.08 -15.03 -4.43
C ASP A 277 18.48 -15.34 -2.97
N GLY A 278 17.84 -16.35 -2.37
CA GLY A 278 18.07 -16.76 -0.98
C GLY A 278 17.37 -15.90 0.07
N VAL A 279 16.54 -14.93 -0.32
CA VAL A 279 15.77 -14.07 0.60
C VAL A 279 14.27 -14.22 0.35
N TYR A 280 13.51 -14.39 1.42
CA TYR A 280 12.05 -14.37 1.35
C TYR A 280 11.54 -12.93 1.21
N GLY A 281 10.56 -12.71 0.35
CA GLY A 281 9.81 -11.46 0.29
C GLY A 281 8.45 -11.65 -0.36
N TYR A 282 7.58 -10.65 -0.19
CA TYR A 282 6.29 -10.58 -0.85
C TYR A 282 6.47 -10.16 -2.31
N VAL A 283 5.54 -10.57 -3.17
CA VAL A 283 5.60 -10.26 -4.60
C VAL A 283 4.31 -9.61 -5.03
N VAL A 284 4.41 -8.44 -5.66
CA VAL A 284 3.23 -7.76 -6.22
C VAL A 284 2.64 -8.60 -7.35
N THR A 285 1.34 -8.86 -7.31
CA THR A 285 0.61 -9.59 -8.34
C THR A 285 -0.54 -8.75 -8.91
N GLU A 286 -0.95 -9.06 -10.14
CA GLU A 286 -2.10 -8.40 -10.78
C GLU A 286 -3.43 -8.96 -10.25
N ALA A 287 -3.45 -10.24 -9.90
CA ALA A 287 -4.57 -10.89 -9.25
C ALA A 287 -4.43 -10.85 -7.72
N TYR A 288 -5.54 -11.10 -7.04
CA TYR A 288 -5.60 -11.20 -5.58
C TYR A 288 -4.48 -12.11 -5.02
N PRO A 289 -3.82 -11.74 -3.92
CA PRO A 289 -4.12 -10.62 -3.02
C PRO A 289 -3.42 -9.30 -3.36
N HIS A 290 -2.92 -9.15 -4.58
CA HIS A 290 -2.23 -7.95 -5.10
C HIS A 290 -0.86 -7.64 -4.49
N VAL A 291 -0.70 -7.72 -3.17
CA VAL A 291 0.62 -7.57 -2.51
C VAL A 291 0.81 -8.59 -1.39
N LEU A 292 -0.03 -8.58 -0.34
CA LEU A 292 0.10 -9.48 0.82
C LEU A 292 -1.17 -10.30 1.07
N GLY A 293 -1.05 -11.60 1.32
CA GLY A 293 -2.14 -12.43 1.85
C GLY A 293 -2.17 -12.46 3.39
N CYS A 294 -1.00 -12.36 4.00
CA CYS A 294 -0.77 -12.32 5.45
C CYS A 294 0.63 -11.75 5.71
N PHE A 295 0.96 -11.51 6.97
CA PHE A 295 2.35 -11.31 7.37
C PHE A 295 2.99 -12.65 7.71
N THR A 296 4.10 -13.00 7.05
CA THR A 296 4.93 -14.16 7.34
C THR A 296 5.64 -14.04 8.68
N GLY A 297 5.92 -12.82 9.13
CA GLY A 297 6.48 -12.49 10.43
C GLY A 297 5.49 -11.84 11.39
N THR A 298 6.05 -11.13 12.38
CA THR A 298 5.29 -10.31 13.34
C THR A 298 5.38 -8.85 12.92
N PRO A 299 4.24 -8.17 12.63
CA PRO A 299 4.26 -6.77 12.26
C PRO A 299 4.65 -5.85 13.42
N ASP A 300 5.38 -4.78 13.12
CA ASP A 300 5.78 -3.76 14.07
C ASP A 300 4.60 -2.85 14.47
N ASP A 301 4.54 -2.47 15.75
CA ASP A 301 3.43 -1.68 16.30
C ASP A 301 3.34 -0.26 15.72
N SER A 302 4.40 0.27 15.12
CA SER A 302 4.39 1.57 14.43
C SER A 302 3.41 1.62 13.26
N PHE A 303 3.04 0.47 12.69
CA PHE A 303 2.03 0.37 11.62
C PHE A 303 0.59 0.35 12.15
N ARG A 304 0.35 0.41 13.47
CA ARG A 304 -1.00 0.51 14.01
C ARG A 304 -1.66 1.82 13.61
N LYS A 305 -2.81 1.72 12.94
CA LYS A 305 -3.58 2.89 12.52
C LYS A 305 -4.06 3.66 13.75
N ARG A 306 -3.90 4.98 13.72
CA ARG A 306 -4.47 5.86 14.74
C ARG A 306 -5.99 5.76 14.68
N ARG A 307 -6.63 5.39 15.78
CA ARG A 307 -8.10 5.34 15.85
C ARG A 307 -8.64 6.77 15.74
N PRO A 308 -9.66 7.02 14.90
CA PRO A 308 -10.37 8.29 14.93
C PRO A 308 -10.96 8.51 16.34
N GLY A 309 -10.60 9.63 16.99
CA GLY A 309 -11.28 10.11 18.20
C GLY A 309 -10.66 9.76 19.57
N ARG A 310 -9.34 9.68 19.70
CA ARG A 310 -8.67 9.84 21.00
C ARG A 310 -7.53 10.84 20.90
N ASP A 311 -7.90 12.10 21.07
CA ASP A 311 -7.03 13.14 21.62
C ASP A 311 -7.28 13.26 23.13
#